data_AF-A0A2V7QRR6-F1
#
_entry.id   AF-A0A2V7QRR6-F1
#
_cell.length_a   1.000
_cell.length_b   1.000
_cell.length_c   1.000
_cell.angle_alpha   90.00
_cell.angle_beta   90.00
_cell.angle_gamma   90.00
#
_symmetry.space_group_name_H-M   'P 1'
#
loop_
_entity.id
_entity.type
_entity.pdbx_description
1 polymer ?
#
loop_
_entity_poly.entity_id
_entity_poly.type
_entity_poly.pdbx_seq_one_letter_code
_entity_poly.pdbx_strand_id
1 'polypeptide(L)'
;MSIGKATVITIVSVILVYASTYEVIKGTLSTGMTRLLAVVSLLSLVAMVYGLIELALAVIATSTERRRRAREVTERRKGARARKPTPL
;
A
#
# COMPACT_ATOMS: atom_id res chain seq x y z
N MET A 1 8.48 5.81 -0.68
CA MET A 1 8.88 4.70 -1.58
C MET A 1 7.92 4.63 -2.78
N SER A 2 8.18 3.88 -3.87
CA SER A 2 7.14 3.71 -4.93
C SER A 2 6.04 2.76 -4.44
N ILE A 3 4.79 2.99 -4.86
CA ILE A 3 3.65 2.16 -4.44
C ILE A 3 3.88 0.68 -4.74
N GLY A 4 4.49 0.36 -5.89
CA GLY A 4 4.82 -1.02 -6.26
C GLY A 4 5.78 -1.70 -5.28
N LYS A 5 6.82 -0.99 -4.80
CA LYS A 5 7.75 -1.54 -3.79
C LYS A 5 7.07 -1.75 -2.44
N ALA A 6 6.21 -0.82 -2.01
CA ALA A 6 5.42 -0.96 -0.78
C ALA A 6 4.47 -2.17 -0.84
N THR A 7 3.80 -2.37 -1.98
CA THR A 7 2.96 -3.54 -2.23
C THR A 7 3.75 -4.84 -2.13
N VAL A 8 4.93 -4.92 -2.77
CA VAL A 8 5.77 -6.13 -2.75
C VAL A 8 6.20 -6.47 -1.32
N ILE A 9 6.70 -5.50 -0.57
CA ILE A 9 7.10 -5.70 0.83
C ILE A 9 5.92 -6.21 1.65
N THR A 10 4.76 -5.57 1.51
CA THR A 10 3.55 -5.95 2.25
C THR A 10 3.15 -7.40 1.94
N ILE A 11 3.10 -7.80 0.67
CA ILE A 11 2.68 -9.15 0.26
C ILE A 11 3.67 -10.20 0.78
N VAL A 12 4.97 -9.98 0.58
CA VAL A 12 6.00 -10.93 1.04
C VAL A 12 5.95 -11.08 2.55
N SER A 13 5.81 -9.97 3.27
CA SER A 13 5.67 -9.99 4.73
C SER A 13 4.42 -10.73 5.20
N VAL A 14 3.26 -10.54 4.55
CA VAL A 14 2.02 -11.29 4.86
C VAL A 14 2.25 -12.79 4.69
N ILE A 15 2.87 -13.22 3.58
CA ILE A 15 3.15 -14.64 3.32
C ILE A 15 4.06 -15.21 4.40
N LEU A 16 5.13 -14.50 4.75
CA LEU A 16 6.07 -14.95 5.78
C LEU A 16 5.43 -15.06 7.16
N VAL A 17 4.61 -14.08 7.57
CA VAL A 17 3.88 -14.13 8.84
C VAL A 17 2.91 -15.31 8.86
N TYR A 18 2.15 -15.52 7.77
CA TYR A 18 1.16 -16.59 7.71
C TYR A 18 1.82 -17.97 7.70
N ALA A 19 2.83 -18.17 6.85
CA ALA A 19 3.53 -19.45 6.72
C ALA A 19 4.29 -19.83 8.00
N SER A 20 5.00 -18.88 8.62
CA SER A 20 5.69 -19.12 9.90
C SER A 20 4.70 -19.47 11.01
N THR A 21 3.59 -18.74 11.12
CA THR A 21 2.55 -19.01 12.12
C THR A 21 1.91 -20.39 11.90
N TYR A 22 1.61 -20.75 10.65
CA TYR A 22 1.02 -22.05 10.30
C TYR A 22 1.92 -23.21 10.70
N GLU A 23 3.22 -23.16 10.37
CA GLU A 23 4.19 -24.20 10.71
C GLU A 23 4.39 -24.33 12.22
N VAL A 24 4.35 -23.22 12.97
CA VAL A 24 4.41 -23.24 14.44
C VAL A 24 3.16 -23.90 15.03
N ILE A 25 1.97 -23.58 14.52
CA ILE A 25 0.69 -24.16 14.99
C ILE A 25 0.62 -25.66 14.71
N LYS A 26 1.13 -26.10 13.57
CA LYS A 26 1.17 -27.52 13.18
C LYS A 26 1.97 -28.38 14.17
N GLY A 27 2.92 -27.78 14.90
CA GLY A 27 3.60 -28.42 16.02
C GLY A 27 4.57 -29.54 15.66
N THR A 28 4.87 -29.74 14.37
CA THR A 28 5.77 -30.80 13.88
C THR A 28 7.25 -30.43 13.89
N LEU A 29 7.57 -29.20 14.30
CA LEU A 29 8.93 -28.65 14.25
C LEU A 29 9.64 -28.75 15.61
N SER A 30 10.98 -28.81 15.55
CA SER A 30 11.82 -28.78 16.75
C SER A 30 11.75 -27.42 17.45
N THR A 31 11.95 -27.40 18.78
CA THR A 31 11.92 -26.16 19.59
C THR A 31 12.83 -25.06 19.05
N GLY A 32 14.00 -25.43 18.52
CA GLY A 32 14.94 -24.48 17.90
C GLY A 32 14.37 -23.84 16.64
N MET A 33 13.75 -24.63 15.76
CA MET A 33 13.13 -24.13 14.53
C MET A 33 11.92 -23.24 14.84
N THR A 34 11.08 -23.63 15.81
CA THR A 34 9.92 -22.85 16.25
C THR A 34 10.35 -21.45 16.74
N ARG A 35 11.44 -21.36 17.51
CA ARG A 35 12.00 -20.08 17.97
C ARG A 35 12.51 -19.22 16.81
N LEU A 36 13.18 -19.83 15.84
CA LEU A 36 13.67 -19.12 14.67
C LEU A 36 12.52 -18.57 13.81
N LEU A 37 11.48 -19.38 13.58
CA LEU A 37 10.28 -18.95 12.87
C LEU A 37 9.53 -17.84 13.62
N ALA A 38 9.49 -17.87 14.95
CA ALA A 38 8.91 -16.79 15.74
C ALA A 38 9.64 -15.46 15.52
N VAL A 39 10.98 -15.47 15.47
CA VAL A 39 11.78 -14.27 15.16
C VAL A 39 11.52 -13.78 13.74
N VAL A 40 11.50 -14.69 12.75
CA VAL A 40 11.18 -14.36 11.36
C VAL A 40 9.79 -13.76 11.24
N SER A 41 8.80 -14.33 11.95
CA SER A 41 7.43 -13.84 11.99
C SER A 41 7.36 -12.42 12.57
N LEU A 42 8.06 -12.16 13.68
CA LEU A 42 8.13 -10.83 14.30
C LEU A 42 8.73 -9.77 13.35
N LEU A 43 9.86 -10.08 12.72
CA LEU A 43 10.48 -9.17 11.76
C LEU A 43 9.58 -8.93 10.53
N SER A 44 8.93 -9.99 10.06
CA SER A 44 8.00 -9.91 8.94
C SER A 44 6.77 -9.08 9.30
N LEU A 45 6.28 -9.16 10.53
CA LEU A 45 5.16 -8.36 11.01
C LEU A 45 5.50 -6.87 11.03
N VAL A 46 6.70 -6.51 11.50
CA VAL A 46 7.18 -5.11 11.46
C VAL A 46 7.25 -4.60 10.02
N ALA A 47 7.83 -5.39 9.12
CA ALA A 47 7.90 -5.05 7.70
C ALA A 47 6.51 -4.93 7.05
N MET A 48 5.55 -5.78 7.45
CA MET A 48 4.16 -5.71 7.00
C MET A 48 3.52 -4.38 7.39
N VAL A 49 3.63 -3.99 8.66
CA VAL A 49 3.06 -2.74 9.18
C VAL A 49 3.67 -1.54 8.46
N TYR A 50 4.99 -1.51 8.29
CA TYR A 50 5.66 -0.45 7.54
C TYR A 50 5.18 -0.39 6.08
N GLY A 51 5.08 -1.54 5.40
CA GLY A 51 4.57 -1.62 4.04
C GLY A 51 3.15 -1.08 3.90
N LEU A 52 2.26 -1.40 4.86
CA LEU A 52 0.89 -0.90 4.90
C LEU A 52 0.81 0.62 5.10
N ILE A 53 1.66 1.19 5.95
CA ILE A 53 1.72 2.64 6.17
C ILE A 53 2.13 3.35 4.88
N GLU A 54 3.21 2.89 4.23
CA GLU A 54 3.66 3.45 2.95
C GLU A 54 2.60 3.30 1.85
N LEU A 55 1.90 2.17 1.81
CA LEU A 55 0.80 1.95 0.86
C LEU A 55 -0.34 2.93 1.10
N ALA A 56 -0.75 3.12 2.36
CA ALA A 56 -1.81 4.06 2.72
C ALA A 56 -1.44 5.50 2.33
N LEU A 57 -0.20 5.93 2.63
CA LEU A 57 0.32 7.24 2.23
C LEU A 57 0.32 7.40 0.70
N ALA A 58 0.74 6.37 -0.04
CA ALA A 58 0.75 6.39 -1.50
C ALA A 58 -0.67 6.49 -2.09
N VAL A 59 -1.64 5.79 -1.50
CA VAL A 59 -3.06 5.88 -1.90
C VAL A 59 -3.60 7.28 -1.65
N ILE A 60 -3.32 7.86 -0.47
CA ILE A 60 -3.74 9.22 -0.13
C ILE A 60 -3.15 10.21 -1.14
N ALA A 61 -1.83 10.15 -1.40
CA ALA A 61 -1.17 11.01 -2.37
C ALA A 61 -1.75 10.87 -3.79
N THR A 62 -2.09 9.66 -4.20
CA THR A 62 -2.73 9.42 -5.51
C THR A 62 -4.15 10.01 -5.56
N SER A 63 -4.89 9.93 -4.46
CA SER A 63 -6.25 10.47 -4.37
C SER A 63 -6.29 12.00 -4.38
N THR A 64 -5.34 12.65 -3.69
CA THR A 64 -5.22 14.11 -3.66
C THR A 64 -4.81 14.64 -5.04
N GLU A 65 -3.88 13.96 -5.71
CA GLU A 65 -3.46 14.29 -7.07
C GLU A 65 -4.60 14.14 -8.09
N ARG A 66 -5.42 13.09 -7.98
CA ARG A 66 -6.63 12.93 -8.81
C ARG A 66 -7.62 14.08 -8.60
N ARG A 67 -7.84 14.51 -7.36
CA ARG A 67 -8.72 15.65 -7.04
C ARG A 67 -8.17 16.96 -7.62
N ARG A 68 -6.85 17.16 -7.55
CA ARG A 68 -6.18 18.33 -8.14
C ARG A 68 -6.39 18.38 -9.66
N ARG A 69 -6.12 17.27 -10.37
CA ARG A 69 -6.33 17.17 -11.81
C ARG A 69 -7.79 17.42 -12.21
N ALA A 70 -8.75 16.91 -11.44
CA ALA A 70 -10.16 17.17 -11.69
C ALA A 70 -10.50 18.68 -11.61
N ARG A 71 -9.95 19.39 -10.62
CA ARG A 71 -10.11 20.86 -10.48
C ARG A 71 -9.49 21.61 -11.67
N GLU A 72 -8.27 21.25 -12.05
CA GLU A 72 -7.59 21.85 -13.20
C GLU A 72 -8.39 21.66 -14.50
N VAL A 73 -8.98 20.49 -14.72
CA VAL A 73 -9.85 20.23 -15.88
C VAL A 73 -11.12 21.06 -15.81
N THR A 74 -11.77 21.19 -14.65
CA THR A 74 -12.97 22.04 -14.52
C THR A 74 -12.68 23.52 -14.74
N GLU A 75 -11.57 24.05 -14.23
CA GLU A 75 -11.18 25.45 -14.44
C GLU A 75 -10.83 25.73 -15.91
N ARG A 76 -10.10 24.81 -16.57
CA ARG A 76 -9.86 24.89 -18.01
C ARG A 76 -11.16 24.87 -18.82
N ARG A 77 -12.12 24.03 -18.45
CA ARG A 77 -13.44 23.97 -19.11
C ARG A 77 -14.28 25.22 -18.87
N LYS A 78 -14.26 25.80 -17.66
CA LYS A 78 -14.92 27.08 -17.36
C LYS A 78 -14.30 28.22 -18.18
N GLY A 79 -12.97 28.33 -18.19
CA GLY A 79 -12.25 29.31 -18.99
C GLY A 79 -12.52 29.18 -20.49
N ALA A 80 -12.62 27.95 -21.01
CA ALA A 80 -12.98 27.69 -22.39
C ALA A 80 -14.44 28.09 -22.72
N ARG A 81 -15.39 27.90 -21.78
CA ARG A 81 -16.78 28.37 -21.95
C ARG A 81 -16.90 29.89 -21.92
N ALA A 82 -16.14 30.57 -21.05
CA ALA A 82 -16.11 32.03 -20.98
C ALA A 82 -15.53 32.70 -22.25
N ARG A 83 -14.76 31.95 -23.06
CA ARG A 83 -14.18 32.43 -24.32
C ARG A 83 -15.02 32.11 -25.56
N LYS A 84 -16.16 31.41 -25.42
CA LYS A 84 -17.08 31.21 -26.55
C LYS A 84 -17.98 32.44 -26.66
N PRO A 85 -18.10 33.07 -27.84
CA PRO A 85 -19.07 34.12 -28.05
C PRO A 85 -20.47 33.55 -27.81
N THR A 86 -21.25 34.24 -26.98
CA THR A 86 -22.67 33.92 -26.75
C THR A 86 -23.37 34.04 -28.10
N PRO A 87 -24.07 33.00 -28.59
CA PRO A 87 -24.90 33.17 -29.77
C PRO A 87 -26.05 34.12 -29.41
N LEU A 88 -26.10 35.26 -30.12
CA LEU A 88 -27.23 36.20 -30.11
C LEU A 88 -28.43 35.59 -30.86
#